data_AF-A0A976MBH4-F1
#
_entry.id   AF-A0A976MBH4-F1
#
_cell.length_a   1.000
_cell.length_b   1.000
_cell.length_c   1.000
_cell.angle_alpha   90.00
_cell.angle_beta   90.00
_cell.angle_gamma   90.00
#
_symmetry.space_group_name_H-M   'P 1'
#
loop_
_entity.id
_entity.type
_entity.pdbx_description
1 polymer ?
#
loop_
_entity_poly.entity_id
_entity_poly.type
_entity_poly.pdbx_seq_one_letter_code
_entity_poly.pdbx_strand_id
1 'polypeptide(L)'
;MYSNVDTNNFSNSVFLCIRNTPYFKLNTNSFRRNLLSIVDEYINHEPSADSGDKNSIESADKLNDYVVTAENYSVHFVLSTKLLDDTKSCSLYGFDGFEGVFILQNFLKENQCLALACETLRSYINPPSNSNLLIKDPNISSPIWPSESFKSLRWSTIGHLYDWEKRKYDGYSQFPDIIVKIVNEINKLLSQFYDPFIADAAIINFYSKSYFLRLHRDDAEETNDPVINISIGAPAIFCICKEDPSQFPLSCVVDSGSIAIMANNSRRCLHGISKLLHYIKPDSDSNNCSDTVSDTDRPFAKPYFINAFSQCSDEVFEGFTTSLDEQAISDVKTYLNDSRISISIRKAKI
;
A
#
# COMPACT_ATOMS: atom_id res chain seq x y z
N MET A 1 5.57 -16.80 -8.11
CA MET A 1 4.24 -17.33 -8.45
C MET A 1 3.22 -16.23 -8.27
N TYR A 2 3.00 -15.44 -9.31
CA TYR A 2 1.77 -14.66 -9.52
C TYR A 2 1.15 -15.29 -10.76
N SER A 3 -0.12 -15.65 -10.71
CA SER A 3 -0.85 -16.27 -11.82
C SER A 3 -0.71 -15.42 -13.10
N ASN A 4 -0.86 -16.06 -14.26
CA ASN A 4 -0.87 -15.50 -15.63
C ASN A 4 -1.96 -14.42 -15.87
N VAL A 5 -2.14 -13.46 -14.96
CA VAL A 5 -2.71 -12.17 -15.31
C VAL A 5 -1.62 -11.49 -16.11
N ASP A 6 -1.91 -11.23 -17.38
CA ASP A 6 -0.99 -10.66 -18.34
C ASP A 6 -0.13 -9.57 -17.69
N THR A 7 1.14 -9.90 -17.40
CA THR A 7 2.05 -9.03 -16.64
C THR A 7 2.38 -7.75 -17.39
N ASN A 8 1.90 -7.65 -18.63
CA ASN A 8 2.05 -6.58 -19.60
C ASN A 8 0.74 -5.82 -19.87
N ASN A 9 -0.27 -5.91 -18.99
CA ASN A 9 -1.48 -5.10 -19.15
C ASN A 9 -1.23 -3.59 -18.96
N PHE A 10 -2.15 -2.78 -19.48
CA PHE A 10 -2.06 -1.32 -19.47
C PHE A 10 -1.79 -0.73 -18.07
N SER A 11 -2.57 -1.13 -17.05
CA SER A 11 -2.37 -0.62 -15.70
C SER A 11 -0.97 -0.90 -15.15
N ASN A 12 -0.38 -2.07 -15.46
CA ASN A 12 0.98 -2.40 -15.03
C ASN A 12 2.02 -1.54 -15.74
N SER A 13 1.84 -1.23 -17.03
CA SER A 13 2.72 -0.30 -17.76
C SER A 13 2.69 1.10 -17.14
N VAL A 14 1.49 1.60 -16.79
CA VAL A 14 1.34 2.86 -16.05
C VAL A 14 2.02 2.81 -14.68
N PHE A 15 1.80 1.74 -13.90
CA PHE A 15 2.45 1.55 -12.61
C PHE A 15 3.98 1.54 -12.72
N LEU A 16 4.54 0.87 -13.73
CA LEU A 16 5.99 0.85 -13.98
C LEU A 16 6.52 2.24 -14.39
N CYS A 17 5.76 3.01 -15.17
CA CYS A 17 6.09 4.40 -15.48
C CYS A 17 6.22 5.25 -14.22
N ILE A 18 5.25 5.14 -13.30
CA ILE A 18 5.24 5.84 -12.02
C ILE A 18 6.45 5.43 -11.17
N ARG A 19 6.66 4.12 -10.97
CA ARG A 19 7.78 3.57 -10.20
C ARG A 19 9.13 4.06 -10.70
N ASN A 20 9.31 4.11 -12.02
CA ASN A 20 10.59 4.45 -12.63
C ASN A 20 10.79 5.97 -12.79
N THR A 21 9.78 6.78 -12.46
CA THR A 21 9.87 8.25 -12.50
C THR A 21 10.39 8.76 -11.16
N PRO A 22 11.50 9.54 -11.13
CA PRO A 22 11.95 10.19 -9.90
C PRO A 22 10.85 11.08 -9.31
N TYR A 23 10.72 11.14 -7.99
CA TYR A 23 9.59 11.80 -7.34
C TYR A 23 9.41 13.28 -7.76
N PHE A 24 10.51 14.03 -7.91
CA PHE A 24 10.51 15.43 -8.34
C PHE A 24 10.14 15.63 -9.82
N LYS A 25 10.03 14.55 -10.60
CA LYS A 25 9.53 14.54 -11.98
C LYS A 25 8.09 14.04 -12.10
N LEU A 26 7.51 13.48 -11.04
CA LEU A 26 6.09 13.12 -11.02
C LEU A 26 5.26 14.38 -11.27
N ASN A 27 4.11 14.19 -11.91
CA ASN A 27 3.15 15.26 -12.25
C ASN A 27 3.69 16.35 -13.20
N THR A 28 4.90 16.21 -13.75
CA THR A 28 5.41 17.11 -14.79
C THR A 28 4.83 16.80 -16.17
N ASN A 29 4.88 17.75 -17.11
CA ASN A 29 4.51 17.50 -18.51
C ASN A 29 5.35 16.39 -19.14
N SER A 30 6.61 16.21 -18.71
CA SER A 30 7.43 15.09 -19.20
C SER A 30 6.90 13.74 -18.73
N PHE A 31 6.43 13.65 -17.49
CA PHE A 31 5.81 12.43 -16.97
C PHE A 31 4.50 12.11 -17.72
N ARG A 32 3.65 13.10 -17.97
CA ARG A 32 2.40 12.89 -18.72
C ARG A 32 2.63 12.49 -20.18
N ARG A 33 3.68 13.02 -20.83
CA ARG A 33 4.10 12.55 -22.17
C ARG A 33 4.50 11.07 -22.17
N ASN A 34 5.13 10.57 -21.12
CA ASN A 34 5.44 9.14 -21.01
C ASN A 34 4.15 8.30 -20.87
N LEU A 35 3.16 8.78 -20.12
CA LEU A 35 1.85 8.12 -20.02
C LEU A 35 1.11 8.11 -21.36
N LEU A 36 1.15 9.21 -22.10
CA LEU A 36 0.58 9.29 -23.46
C LEU A 36 1.24 8.30 -24.43
N SER A 37 2.56 8.09 -24.32
CA SER A 37 3.25 7.05 -25.09
C SER A 37 2.74 5.64 -24.77
N ILE A 38 2.46 5.36 -23.49
CA ILE A 38 1.90 4.06 -23.06
C ILE A 38 0.47 3.89 -23.59
N VAL A 39 -0.32 4.97 -23.59
CA VAL A 39 -1.66 5.00 -24.18
C VAL A 39 -1.57 4.67 -25.66
N ASP A 40 -0.73 5.38 -26.43
CA ASP A 40 -0.54 5.15 -27.86
C ASP A 40 -0.09 3.72 -28.17
N GLU A 41 0.87 3.18 -27.42
CA GLU A 41 1.32 1.80 -27.55
C GLU A 41 0.19 0.79 -27.29
N TYR A 42 -0.65 1.04 -26.26
CA TYR A 42 -1.77 0.16 -25.90
C TYR A 42 -2.87 0.15 -26.96
N ILE A 43 -3.23 1.31 -27.50
CA ILE A 43 -4.27 1.47 -28.53
C ILE A 43 -3.83 0.87 -29.87
N ASN A 44 -2.56 1.08 -30.24
CA ASN A 44 -2.03 0.67 -31.53
C ASN A 44 -1.48 -0.77 -31.52
N HIS A 45 -1.52 -1.48 -30.39
CA HIS A 45 -1.08 -2.87 -30.33
C HIS A 45 -2.12 -3.80 -30.99
N GLU A 46 -1.75 -4.46 -32.10
CA GLU A 46 -2.55 -5.55 -32.64
C GLU A 46 -2.42 -6.78 -31.72
N PRO A 47 -3.52 -7.39 -31.24
CA PRO A 47 -3.44 -8.62 -30.47
C PRO A 47 -2.83 -9.73 -31.35
N SER A 48 -1.78 -10.38 -30.85
CA SER A 48 -1.18 -11.55 -31.51
C SER A 48 -2.25 -12.62 -31.77
N ALA A 49 -2.22 -13.22 -32.97
CA ALA A 49 -3.26 -14.06 -33.57
C ALA A 49 -3.66 -15.37 -32.83
N ASP A 50 -3.32 -15.53 -31.55
CA ASP A 50 -3.55 -16.76 -30.77
C ASP A 50 -4.42 -16.55 -29.51
N SER A 51 -4.94 -15.33 -29.26
CA SER A 51 -5.98 -15.10 -28.27
C SER A 51 -7.35 -14.99 -28.95
N GLY A 52 -8.20 -15.99 -28.76
CA GLY A 52 -9.55 -16.10 -29.34
C GLY A 52 -10.56 -15.03 -28.86
N ASP A 53 -10.11 -13.93 -28.26
CA ASP A 53 -10.97 -12.81 -27.85
C ASP A 53 -10.94 -11.70 -28.91
N LYS A 54 -11.86 -11.81 -29.86
CA LYS A 54 -12.24 -10.68 -30.72
C LYS A 54 -13.03 -9.66 -29.90
N ASN A 55 -12.36 -8.72 -29.25
CA ASN A 55 -12.97 -7.44 -28.83
C ASN A 55 -12.39 -6.35 -29.72
N SER A 56 -13.01 -6.12 -30.89
CA SER A 56 -13.98 -5.04 -31.11
C SER A 56 -13.33 -3.67 -30.90
N ILE A 57 -13.05 -3.01 -32.02
CA ILE A 57 -12.77 -1.57 -32.18
C ILE A 57 -13.24 -0.78 -30.95
N GLU A 58 -12.30 -0.34 -30.11
CA GLU A 58 -12.64 0.59 -29.03
C GLU A 58 -13.29 1.84 -29.64
N SER A 59 -14.47 2.22 -29.15
CA SER A 59 -15.18 3.41 -29.64
C SER A 59 -14.30 4.66 -29.49
N ALA A 60 -14.37 5.59 -30.45
CA ALA A 60 -13.61 6.85 -30.42
C ALA A 60 -13.75 7.62 -29.08
N ASP A 61 -14.88 7.49 -28.39
CA ASP A 61 -15.12 8.09 -27.07
C ASP A 61 -14.21 7.50 -25.98
N LYS A 62 -14.00 6.17 -25.96
CA LYS A 62 -13.10 5.50 -25.00
C LYS A 62 -11.64 5.87 -25.24
N LEU A 63 -11.25 5.95 -26.51
CA LEU A 63 -9.92 6.39 -26.93
C LEU A 63 -9.63 7.81 -26.41
N ASN A 64 -10.61 8.71 -26.54
CA ASN A 64 -10.52 10.06 -26.03
C ASN A 64 -10.39 10.10 -24.50
N ASP A 65 -11.07 9.21 -23.78
CA ASP A 65 -10.99 9.12 -22.32
C ASP A 65 -9.58 8.74 -21.81
N TYR A 66 -8.88 7.82 -22.48
CA TYR A 66 -7.50 7.46 -22.11
C TYR A 66 -6.53 8.63 -22.27
N VAL A 67 -6.62 9.35 -23.38
CA VAL A 67 -5.78 10.52 -23.67
C VAL A 67 -6.04 11.61 -22.64
N VAL A 68 -7.32 11.96 -22.41
CA VAL A 68 -7.71 12.97 -21.41
C VAL A 68 -7.24 12.56 -20.01
N THR A 69 -7.35 11.27 -19.66
CA THR A 69 -6.88 10.77 -18.37
C THR A 69 -5.36 10.91 -18.24
N ALA A 70 -4.58 10.57 -19.26
CA ALA A 70 -3.12 10.71 -19.25
C ALA A 70 -2.67 12.18 -19.12
N GLU A 71 -3.35 13.10 -19.81
CA GLU A 71 -3.10 14.55 -19.75
C GLU A 71 -3.44 15.17 -18.39
N ASN A 72 -4.40 14.58 -17.67
CA ASN A 72 -4.83 15.04 -16.35
C ASN A 72 -4.33 14.14 -15.22
N TYR A 73 -3.43 13.19 -15.50
CA TYR A 73 -2.96 12.25 -14.49
C TYR A 73 -2.09 12.95 -13.44
N SER A 74 -2.35 12.64 -12.17
CA SER A 74 -1.55 13.06 -11.03
C SER A 74 -1.32 11.89 -10.07
N VAL A 75 -0.10 11.77 -9.55
CA VAL A 75 0.18 11.07 -8.30
C VAL A 75 -0.13 12.04 -7.15
N HIS A 76 -1.05 11.64 -6.28
CA HIS A 76 -1.58 12.50 -5.24
C HIS A 76 -0.69 12.51 -4.00
N PHE A 77 -0.29 13.71 -3.58
CA PHE A 77 0.42 13.94 -2.32
C PHE A 77 -0.60 14.44 -1.30
N VAL A 78 -1.30 13.50 -0.67
CA VAL A 78 -2.32 13.82 0.33
C VAL A 78 -1.63 14.30 1.60
N LEU A 79 -1.63 15.61 1.83
CA LEU A 79 -0.97 16.23 2.96
C LEU A 79 -1.78 16.01 4.24
N SER A 80 -1.11 15.74 5.36
CA SER A 80 -1.75 15.88 6.67
C SER A 80 -2.15 17.34 6.89
N THR A 81 -3.24 17.61 7.59
CA THR A 81 -3.77 18.95 7.97
C THR A 81 -2.82 19.84 8.80
N LYS A 82 -1.52 19.51 8.86
CA LYS A 82 -0.42 20.31 9.43
C LYS A 82 -0.39 21.78 9.01
N LEU A 83 -1.14 22.15 7.97
CA LEU A 83 -1.16 23.50 7.42
C LEU A 83 -2.16 24.46 8.07
N LEU A 84 -3.08 24.02 8.95
CA LEU A 84 -4.16 24.91 9.38
C LEU A 84 -4.35 25.12 10.87
N ASP A 85 -4.04 24.19 11.77
CA ASP A 85 -4.04 24.49 13.20
C ASP A 85 -3.32 23.42 14.02
N ASP A 86 -2.81 23.85 15.16
CA ASP A 86 -1.98 23.11 16.10
C ASP A 86 -2.66 21.79 16.57
N THR A 87 -1.85 20.72 16.62
CA THR A 87 -2.05 19.43 17.33
C THR A 87 -2.73 18.23 16.64
N LYS A 88 -1.98 17.11 16.59
CA LYS A 88 -2.41 15.70 16.81
C LYS A 88 -3.64 15.18 16.05
N SER A 89 -3.91 15.67 14.84
CA SER A 89 -4.97 15.15 13.98
C SER A 89 -4.43 14.20 12.89
N CYS A 90 -5.24 13.21 12.54
CA CYS A 90 -5.13 12.43 11.33
C CYS A 90 -6.27 12.83 10.38
N SER A 91 -6.05 12.66 9.07
CA SER A 91 -6.95 13.18 8.04
C SER A 91 -7.42 12.02 7.16
N LEU A 92 -8.73 11.92 6.94
CA LEU A 92 -9.33 10.91 6.09
C LEU A 92 -9.65 11.49 4.71
N TYR A 93 -9.24 10.78 3.68
CA TYR A 93 -9.49 11.14 2.28
C TYR A 93 -10.14 9.99 1.52
N GLY A 94 -11.04 10.35 0.61
CA GLY A 94 -11.52 9.51 -0.48
C GLY A 94 -11.06 10.08 -1.83
N PHE A 95 -11.39 9.38 -2.92
CA PHE A 95 -10.93 9.74 -4.27
C PHE A 95 -12.05 9.64 -5.29
N ASP A 96 -12.14 10.63 -6.17
CA ASP A 96 -13.18 10.70 -7.20
C ASP A 96 -13.15 9.46 -8.11
N GLY A 97 -14.28 8.77 -8.20
CA GLY A 97 -14.43 7.56 -9.02
C GLY A 97 -13.80 6.29 -8.43
N PHE A 98 -13.30 6.32 -7.19
CA PHE A 98 -12.72 5.16 -6.49
C PHE A 98 -13.41 4.94 -5.14
N GLU A 99 -14.69 4.55 -5.19
CA GLU A 99 -15.49 4.27 -4.00
C GLU A 99 -14.89 3.11 -3.16
N GLY A 100 -14.92 3.27 -1.83
CA GLY A 100 -14.37 2.30 -0.90
C GLY A 100 -12.85 2.37 -0.71
N VAL A 101 -12.14 3.20 -1.48
CA VAL A 101 -10.71 3.49 -1.26
C VAL A 101 -10.57 4.67 -0.31
N PHE A 102 -9.93 4.43 0.84
CA PHE A 102 -9.67 5.47 1.82
C PHE A 102 -8.20 5.52 2.23
N ILE A 103 -7.69 6.72 2.43
CA ILE A 103 -6.39 6.95 3.07
C ILE A 103 -6.61 7.74 4.36
N LEU A 104 -6.18 7.13 5.47
CA LEU A 104 -6.08 7.79 6.76
C LEU A 104 -4.62 8.21 6.99
N GLN A 105 -4.35 9.49 6.71
CA GLN A 105 -3.00 10.05 6.78
C GLN A 105 -2.65 10.39 8.22
N ASN A 106 -1.41 10.07 8.64
CA ASN A 106 -0.88 10.40 9.98
C ASN A 106 -1.68 9.75 11.14
N PHE A 107 -2.22 8.55 10.97
CA PHE A 107 -3.02 7.89 12.02
C PHE A 107 -2.18 7.38 13.20
N LEU A 108 -1.15 6.59 12.92
CA LEU A 108 -0.22 6.11 13.97
C LEU A 108 0.88 7.14 14.20
N LYS A 109 1.25 7.32 15.46
CA LYS A 109 2.36 8.18 15.88
C LYS A 109 3.71 7.52 15.55
N GLU A 110 4.79 8.30 15.52
CA GLU A 110 6.14 7.79 15.21
C GLU A 110 6.58 6.70 16.21
N ASN A 111 6.37 6.92 17.51
CA ASN A 111 6.69 5.94 18.55
C ASN A 111 5.87 4.64 18.41
N GLN A 112 4.59 4.75 18.04
CA GLN A 112 3.72 3.60 17.79
C GLN A 112 4.17 2.80 16.56
N CYS A 113 4.53 3.49 15.48
CA CYS A 113 5.12 2.89 14.28
C CYS A 113 6.42 2.14 14.61
N LEU A 114 7.31 2.77 15.38
CA LEU A 114 8.58 2.16 15.80
C LEU A 114 8.33 0.93 16.68
N ALA A 115 7.41 1.00 17.64
CA ALA A 115 7.06 -0.12 18.50
C ALA A 115 6.53 -1.31 17.69
N LEU A 116 5.62 -1.08 16.73
CA LEU A 116 5.13 -2.13 15.83
C LEU A 116 6.23 -2.72 14.96
N ALA A 117 7.12 -1.90 14.41
CA ALA A 117 8.25 -2.39 13.61
C ALA A 117 9.21 -3.25 14.42
N CYS A 118 9.57 -2.79 15.63
CA CYS A 118 10.40 -3.53 16.57
C CYS A 118 9.80 -4.91 16.88
N GLU A 119 8.52 -4.96 17.24
CA GLU A 119 7.85 -6.23 17.54
C GLU A 119 7.70 -7.12 16.30
N THR A 120 7.45 -6.51 15.14
CA THR A 120 7.40 -7.23 13.86
C THR A 120 8.71 -7.95 13.58
N LEU A 121 9.83 -7.24 13.66
CA LEU A 121 11.16 -7.79 13.37
C LEU A 121 11.62 -8.78 14.44
N ARG A 122 11.24 -8.56 15.71
CA ARG A 122 11.61 -9.44 16.82
C ARG A 122 10.79 -10.73 16.86
N SER A 123 9.50 -10.65 16.55
CA SER A 123 8.53 -11.72 16.85
C SER A 123 7.81 -12.20 15.61
N TYR A 124 7.10 -11.31 14.90
CA TYR A 124 6.11 -11.71 13.89
C TYR A 124 6.70 -12.40 12.66
N ILE A 125 7.97 -12.14 12.34
CA ILE A 125 8.65 -12.78 11.20
C ILE A 125 9.18 -14.19 11.50
N ASN A 126 9.24 -14.58 12.77
CA ASN A 126 9.82 -15.85 13.21
C ASN A 126 8.75 -16.95 13.36
N PRO A 127 9.12 -18.24 13.30
CA PRO A 127 8.21 -19.33 13.63
C PRO A 127 7.52 -19.12 14.99
N PRO A 128 6.23 -19.49 15.15
CA PRO A 128 5.42 -20.32 14.25
C PRO A 128 4.75 -19.57 13.08
N SER A 129 5.00 -18.26 12.92
CA SER A 129 4.60 -17.53 11.71
C SER A 129 5.34 -18.06 10.48
N ASN A 130 4.78 -17.87 9.30
CA ASN A 130 5.40 -18.32 8.05
C ASN A 130 6.05 -17.16 7.29
N SER A 131 6.96 -17.45 6.37
CA SER A 131 7.62 -16.45 5.52
C SER A 131 8.15 -17.07 4.23
N ASN A 132 8.53 -16.22 3.27
CA ASN A 132 9.19 -16.70 2.06
C ASN A 132 10.51 -17.41 2.32
N LEU A 133 11.13 -17.17 3.48
CA LEU A 133 12.35 -17.84 3.89
C LEU A 133 12.07 -19.24 4.44
N LEU A 134 11.04 -19.37 5.27
CA LEU A 134 10.66 -20.65 5.89
C LEU A 134 10.09 -21.64 4.88
N ILE A 135 9.43 -21.17 3.81
CA ILE A 135 9.07 -22.03 2.67
C ILE A 135 10.31 -22.58 1.98
N LYS A 136 11.35 -21.75 1.81
CA LYS A 136 12.57 -22.13 1.11
C LYS A 136 13.47 -23.03 1.97
N ASP A 137 13.56 -22.73 3.26
CA ASP A 137 14.33 -23.48 4.26
C ASP A 137 13.55 -23.52 5.59
N PRO A 138 12.83 -24.61 5.87
CA PRO A 138 12.07 -24.78 7.12
C PRO A 138 12.95 -24.79 8.38
N ASN A 139 14.27 -25.00 8.25
CA ASN A 139 15.20 -25.09 9.38
C ASN A 139 16.04 -23.81 9.54
N ILE A 140 15.66 -22.72 8.88
CA ILE A 140 16.37 -21.45 8.97
C ILE A 140 16.50 -20.99 10.43
N SER A 141 17.70 -20.51 10.79
CA SER A 141 17.97 -20.06 12.15
C SER A 141 17.07 -18.88 12.53
N SER A 142 16.51 -18.95 13.74
CA SER A 142 15.76 -17.86 14.38
C SER A 142 16.60 -17.27 15.51
N PRO A 143 16.57 -15.94 15.76
CA PRO A 143 15.72 -14.95 15.09
C PRO A 143 16.23 -14.58 13.68
N ILE A 144 15.30 -14.35 12.75
CA ILE A 144 15.62 -13.95 11.37
C ILE A 144 16.24 -12.55 11.34
N TRP A 145 15.74 -11.60 12.14
CA TRP A 145 16.39 -10.31 12.35
C TRP A 145 17.34 -10.37 13.55
N PRO A 146 18.58 -9.83 13.47
CA PRO A 146 19.20 -9.11 12.36
C PRO A 146 20.14 -9.99 11.50
N SER A 147 19.79 -11.26 11.27
CA SER A 147 20.66 -12.21 10.55
C SER A 147 20.82 -11.85 9.06
N GLU A 148 21.82 -12.45 8.41
CA GLU A 148 22.05 -12.26 6.96
C GLU A 148 20.84 -12.67 6.10
N SER A 149 20.11 -13.70 6.55
CA SER A 149 18.91 -14.20 5.87
C SER A 149 17.83 -13.14 5.71
N PHE A 150 17.74 -12.18 6.64
CA PHE A 150 16.76 -11.09 6.60
C PHE A 150 16.82 -10.28 5.30
N LYS A 151 18.00 -10.14 4.67
CA LYS A 151 18.15 -9.41 3.39
C LYS A 151 17.30 -10.01 2.26
N SER A 152 16.96 -11.29 2.37
CA SER A 152 16.12 -12.03 1.42
C SER A 152 14.65 -12.15 1.85
N LEU A 153 14.29 -11.67 3.05
CA LEU A 153 12.90 -11.61 3.50
C LEU A 153 12.10 -10.64 2.62
N ARG A 154 10.91 -11.05 2.19
CA ARG A 154 9.99 -10.27 1.35
C ARG A 154 8.60 -10.22 1.96
N TRP A 155 8.15 -11.32 2.52
CA TRP A 155 6.88 -11.37 3.23
C TRP A 155 6.91 -12.36 4.40
N SER A 156 6.03 -12.11 5.36
CA SER A 156 5.67 -13.04 6.44
C SER A 156 4.15 -13.03 6.65
N THR A 157 3.58 -14.13 7.15
CA THR A 157 2.16 -14.25 7.45
C THR A 157 1.96 -14.58 8.93
N ILE A 158 0.98 -13.93 9.57
CA ILE A 158 0.64 -14.10 10.99
C ILE A 158 -0.87 -14.24 11.18
N GLY A 159 -1.29 -14.89 12.27
CA GLY A 159 -2.70 -15.28 12.43
C GLY A 159 -3.00 -16.50 11.59
N HIS A 160 -4.10 -16.48 10.85
CA HIS A 160 -4.31 -17.46 9.79
C HIS A 160 -3.24 -17.30 8.69
N LEU A 161 -2.50 -18.38 8.44
CA LEU A 161 -1.32 -18.34 7.58
C LEU A 161 -1.73 -18.55 6.12
N TYR A 162 -1.47 -17.56 5.27
CA TYR A 162 -1.76 -17.68 3.84
C TYR A 162 -0.75 -18.60 3.13
N ASP A 163 -1.27 -19.63 2.45
CA ASP A 163 -0.52 -20.56 1.61
C ASP A 163 -0.62 -20.12 0.14
N TRP A 164 0.50 -19.66 -0.42
CA TRP A 164 0.58 -19.15 -1.78
C TRP A 164 0.38 -20.21 -2.86
N GLU A 165 0.70 -21.47 -2.59
CA GLU A 165 0.53 -22.58 -3.54
C GLU A 165 -0.93 -23.00 -3.62
N LYS A 166 -1.57 -23.13 -2.44
CA LYS A 166 -2.98 -23.54 -2.34
C LYS A 166 -3.96 -22.37 -2.48
N ARG A 167 -3.46 -21.13 -2.44
CA ARG A 167 -4.25 -19.87 -2.47
C ARG A 167 -5.36 -19.86 -1.42
N LYS A 168 -5.04 -20.34 -0.21
CA LYS A 168 -5.98 -20.42 0.92
C LYS A 168 -5.24 -20.25 2.25
N TYR A 169 -6.00 -20.12 3.33
CA TYR A 169 -5.46 -20.11 4.68
C TYR A 169 -5.26 -21.54 5.19
N ASP A 170 -4.04 -21.84 5.67
CA ASP A 170 -3.69 -23.16 6.21
C ASP A 170 -2.68 -23.02 7.36
N GLY A 171 -3.09 -23.44 8.56
CA GLY A 171 -2.34 -23.23 9.79
C GLY A 171 -2.64 -21.88 10.48
N TYR A 172 -2.12 -21.74 11.69
CA TYR A 172 -2.36 -20.58 12.54
C TYR A 172 -1.13 -20.27 13.42
N SER A 173 -0.73 -19.01 13.48
CA SER A 173 0.10 -18.46 14.54
C SER A 173 -0.70 -17.48 15.38
N GLN A 174 -0.27 -17.19 16.61
CA GLN A 174 -0.98 -16.24 17.47
C GLN A 174 -1.12 -14.88 16.77
N PHE A 175 -2.36 -14.44 16.54
CA PHE A 175 -2.60 -13.11 16.00
C PHE A 175 -2.39 -12.03 17.08
N PRO A 176 -1.64 -10.95 16.81
CA PRO A 176 -1.27 -10.00 17.85
C PRO A 176 -2.43 -9.10 18.31
N ASP A 177 -2.68 -9.07 19.63
CA ASP A 177 -3.73 -8.23 20.24
C ASP A 177 -3.60 -6.75 19.89
N ILE A 178 -2.36 -6.23 19.76
CA ILE A 178 -2.14 -4.84 19.38
C ILE A 178 -2.70 -4.52 17.98
N ILE A 179 -2.60 -5.46 17.04
CA ILE A 179 -3.14 -5.30 15.68
C ILE A 179 -4.67 -5.30 15.75
N VAL A 180 -5.26 -6.19 16.55
CA VAL A 180 -6.72 -6.22 16.78
C VAL A 180 -7.22 -4.90 17.38
N LYS A 181 -6.52 -4.36 18.40
CA LYS A 181 -6.88 -3.07 19.01
C LYS A 181 -6.80 -1.92 18.00
N ILE A 182 -5.76 -1.86 17.17
CA ILE A 182 -5.62 -0.85 16.11
C ILE A 182 -6.77 -0.96 15.10
N VAL A 183 -7.09 -2.17 14.63
CA VAL A 183 -8.21 -2.39 13.70
C VAL A 183 -9.54 -1.98 14.34
N ASN A 184 -9.75 -2.27 15.62
CA ASN A 184 -10.96 -1.85 16.33
C ASN A 184 -11.11 -0.33 16.40
N GLU A 185 -10.03 0.43 16.58
CA GLU A 185 -10.08 1.89 16.49
C GLU A 185 -10.44 2.36 15.08
N ILE A 186 -9.85 1.75 14.05
CA ILE A 186 -10.16 2.09 12.65
C ILE A 186 -11.64 1.76 12.32
N ASN A 187 -12.13 0.61 12.76
CA ASN A 187 -13.53 0.18 12.62
C ASN A 187 -14.49 1.20 13.26
N LYS A 188 -14.18 1.69 14.47
CA LYS A 188 -15.00 2.71 15.15
C LYS A 188 -15.07 3.99 14.32
N LEU A 189 -13.92 4.48 13.86
CA LEU A 189 -13.81 5.72 13.08
C LEU A 189 -14.53 5.63 11.73
N LEU A 190 -14.55 4.45 11.11
CA LEU A 190 -14.99 4.26 9.73
C LEU A 190 -16.24 3.40 9.57
N SER A 191 -16.95 3.14 10.66
CA SER A 191 -18.19 2.32 10.69
C SER A 191 -19.32 2.81 9.78
N GLN A 192 -19.28 4.07 9.33
CA GLN A 192 -20.23 4.61 8.35
C GLN A 192 -19.87 4.30 6.89
N PHE A 193 -18.64 3.82 6.62
CA PHE A 193 -18.13 3.56 5.26
C PHE A 193 -18.11 2.07 4.93
N TYR A 194 -18.00 1.20 5.93
CA TYR A 194 -18.03 -0.25 5.79
C TYR A 194 -18.43 -0.93 7.11
N ASP A 195 -18.86 -2.18 7.04
CA ASP A 195 -19.20 -2.97 8.23
C ASP A 195 -17.95 -3.37 9.03
N PRO A 196 -17.88 -3.08 10.34
CA PRO A 196 -16.77 -3.48 11.19
C PRO A 196 -16.47 -4.98 11.11
N PHE A 197 -15.19 -5.33 10.98
CA PHE A 197 -14.74 -6.72 10.88
C PHE A 197 -13.76 -7.10 12.00
N ILE A 198 -13.62 -8.39 12.25
CA ILE A 198 -12.63 -8.93 13.19
C ILE A 198 -11.40 -9.37 12.38
N ALA A 199 -10.26 -8.75 12.67
CA ALA A 199 -8.99 -9.14 12.08
C ALA A 199 -8.43 -10.40 12.75
N ASP A 200 -8.04 -11.37 11.92
CA ASP A 200 -7.47 -12.66 12.37
C ASP A 200 -6.32 -13.15 11.46
N ALA A 201 -5.96 -12.37 10.44
CA ALA A 201 -4.87 -12.66 9.51
C ALA A 201 -4.15 -11.37 9.07
N ALA A 202 -2.85 -11.47 8.89
CA ALA A 202 -2.08 -10.42 8.22
C ALA A 202 -0.93 -10.95 7.37
N ILE A 203 -0.69 -10.26 6.26
CA ILE A 203 0.48 -10.43 5.40
C ILE A 203 1.38 -9.20 5.60
N ILE A 204 2.58 -9.43 6.12
CA ILE A 204 3.59 -8.42 6.38
C ILE A 204 4.57 -8.42 5.21
N ASN A 205 4.69 -7.30 4.49
CA ASN A 205 5.59 -7.16 3.35
C ASN A 205 6.76 -6.22 3.67
N PHE A 206 7.95 -6.59 3.22
CA PHE A 206 9.21 -5.87 3.46
C PHE A 206 9.79 -5.33 2.15
N TYR A 207 9.97 -4.01 2.07
CA TYR A 207 10.39 -3.32 0.85
C TYR A 207 11.80 -2.71 0.99
N SER A 208 12.78 -3.44 0.46
CA SER A 208 14.14 -2.92 0.24
C SER A 208 14.19 -1.98 -0.98
N LYS A 209 15.35 -1.36 -1.27
CA LYS A 209 15.48 -0.36 -2.36
C LYS A 209 15.02 -0.89 -3.74
N SER A 210 15.18 -2.18 -4.01
CA SER A 210 14.84 -2.77 -5.31
C SER A 210 13.46 -3.42 -5.36
N TYR A 211 12.85 -3.70 -4.20
CA TYR A 211 11.61 -4.47 -4.13
C TYR A 211 10.36 -3.58 -4.20
N PHE A 212 9.37 -4.06 -4.94
CA PHE A 212 8.06 -3.44 -5.11
C PHE A 212 7.03 -4.54 -5.29
N LEU A 213 5.78 -4.24 -4.98
CA LEU A 213 4.66 -5.15 -5.20
C LEU A 213 3.88 -4.63 -6.41
N ARG A 214 3.86 -5.44 -7.46
CA ARG A 214 3.09 -5.16 -8.68
C ARG A 214 1.60 -5.13 -8.36
N LEU A 215 0.81 -4.65 -9.32
CA LEU A 215 -0.63 -4.74 -9.25
C LEU A 215 -1.06 -6.20 -9.14
N HIS A 216 -1.75 -6.55 -8.06
CA HIS A 216 -2.25 -7.88 -7.75
C HIS A 216 -3.62 -7.79 -7.06
N ARG A 217 -4.36 -8.89 -7.01
CA ARG A 217 -5.63 -8.99 -6.29
C ARG A 217 -5.43 -9.83 -5.03
N ASP A 218 -6.08 -9.40 -3.95
CA ASP A 218 -6.29 -10.20 -2.75
C ASP A 218 -7.61 -10.97 -2.93
N ASP A 219 -7.58 -12.13 -3.58
CA ASP A 219 -8.78 -12.88 -4.01
C ASP A 219 -8.94 -14.23 -3.32
N ALA A 220 -8.14 -14.51 -2.30
CA ALA A 220 -8.24 -15.72 -1.50
C ALA A 220 -9.47 -15.71 -0.58
N GLU A 221 -9.88 -14.54 -0.12
CA GLU A 221 -11.05 -14.36 0.73
C GLU A 221 -12.25 -13.98 -0.15
N GLU A 222 -13.24 -14.86 -0.21
CA GLU A 222 -14.55 -14.53 -0.79
C GLU A 222 -15.40 -13.76 0.23
N THR A 223 -14.96 -12.54 0.56
CA THR A 223 -15.66 -11.60 1.44
C THR A 223 -15.55 -10.17 0.92
N ASN A 224 -16.48 -9.32 1.35
CA ASN A 224 -16.44 -7.87 1.17
C ASN A 224 -15.89 -7.13 2.39
N ASP A 225 -15.48 -7.87 3.45
CA ASP A 225 -14.74 -7.30 4.58
C ASP A 225 -13.50 -6.54 4.06
N PRO A 226 -13.19 -5.35 4.59
CA PRO A 226 -12.13 -4.52 4.06
C PRO A 226 -10.75 -5.14 4.29
N VAL A 227 -9.77 -4.68 3.50
CA VAL A 227 -8.35 -4.84 3.82
C VAL A 227 -7.82 -3.53 4.38
N ILE A 228 -7.13 -3.61 5.51
CA ILE A 228 -6.45 -2.49 6.16
C ILE A 228 -4.95 -2.67 6.00
N ASN A 229 -4.26 -1.71 5.39
CA ASN A 229 -2.82 -1.75 5.19
C ASN A 229 -2.11 -0.65 6.00
N ILE A 230 -1.35 -1.06 7.02
CA ILE A 230 -0.54 -0.15 7.84
C ILE A 230 0.80 0.10 7.15
N SER A 231 1.16 1.37 7.00
CA SER A 231 2.41 1.83 6.40
C SER A 231 3.43 2.19 7.49
N ILE A 232 4.62 1.58 7.49
CA ILE A 232 5.69 1.90 8.45
C ILE A 232 7.04 2.11 7.75
N GLY A 233 7.74 3.19 8.09
CA GLY A 233 9.06 3.52 7.53
C GLY A 233 8.96 4.37 6.26
N ALA A 234 9.79 4.05 5.26
CA ALA A 234 9.93 4.86 4.06
C ALA A 234 8.60 5.12 3.31
N PRO A 235 8.42 6.33 2.74
CA PRO A 235 7.26 6.71 1.94
C PRO A 235 7.12 5.81 0.71
N ALA A 236 5.89 5.62 0.25
CA ALA A 236 5.60 4.84 -0.95
C ALA A 236 4.40 5.39 -1.72
N ILE A 237 4.32 5.04 -3.00
CA ILE A 237 3.13 5.28 -3.81
C ILE A 237 2.29 4.01 -3.77
N PHE A 238 1.10 4.12 -3.18
CA PHE A 238 0.04 3.12 -3.28
C PHE A 238 -0.73 3.36 -4.58
N CYS A 239 -0.93 2.30 -5.34
CA CYS A 239 -1.67 2.32 -6.60
C CYS A 239 -2.82 1.33 -6.53
N ILE A 240 -3.99 1.72 -7.02
CA ILE A 240 -5.17 0.85 -7.09
C ILE A 240 -5.95 1.12 -8.37
N CYS A 241 -6.27 0.07 -9.11
CA CYS A 241 -7.14 0.14 -10.28
C CYS A 241 -8.61 0.08 -9.87
N LYS A 242 -9.48 0.27 -10.84
CA LYS A 242 -10.85 -0.23 -10.76
C LYS A 242 -10.86 -1.75 -11.01
N GLU A 243 -12.05 -2.35 -11.10
CA GLU A 243 -12.20 -3.78 -11.40
C GLU A 243 -11.56 -4.17 -12.75
N ASP A 244 -11.45 -3.21 -13.66
CA ASP A 244 -10.92 -3.37 -15.02
C ASP A 244 -9.41 -3.03 -15.08
N PRO A 245 -8.53 -4.02 -15.37
CA PRO A 245 -7.08 -3.83 -15.53
C PRO A 245 -6.66 -3.07 -16.80
N SER A 246 -7.61 -2.69 -17.66
CA SER A 246 -7.33 -1.80 -18.78
C SER A 246 -7.35 -0.32 -18.37
N GLN A 247 -7.78 0.02 -17.15
CA GLN A 247 -7.93 1.41 -16.74
C GLN A 247 -6.69 1.96 -16.03
N PHE A 248 -6.56 3.29 -16.01
CA PHE A 248 -5.54 3.96 -15.21
C PHE A 248 -5.73 3.67 -13.70
N PRO A 249 -4.68 3.30 -12.95
CA PRO A 249 -4.76 3.21 -11.50
C PRO A 249 -4.85 4.62 -10.87
N LEU A 250 -5.59 4.76 -9.78
CA LEU A 250 -5.38 5.84 -8.80
C LEU A 250 -3.99 5.65 -8.18
N SER A 251 -3.26 6.75 -7.96
CA SER A 251 -1.97 6.74 -7.28
C SER A 251 -1.89 7.80 -6.18
N CYS A 252 -1.53 7.40 -4.97
CA CYS A 252 -1.36 8.33 -3.85
C CYS A 252 -0.14 7.95 -2.99
N VAL A 253 0.53 8.97 -2.45
CA VAL A 253 1.64 8.76 -1.51
C VAL A 253 1.10 8.39 -0.13
N VAL A 254 1.71 7.38 0.49
CA VAL A 254 1.47 6.92 1.86
C VAL A 254 2.76 6.90 2.66
N ASP A 255 2.76 7.63 3.78
CA ASP A 255 3.91 7.76 4.67
C ASP A 255 3.83 6.80 5.87
N SER A 256 4.92 6.70 6.65
CA SER A 256 4.90 6.05 7.95
C SER A 256 3.73 6.54 8.80
N GLY A 257 2.97 5.59 9.35
CA GLY A 257 1.78 5.83 10.18
C GLY A 257 0.48 6.04 9.41
N SER A 258 0.51 6.01 8.07
CA SER A 258 -0.69 6.11 7.23
C SER A 258 -1.36 4.75 7.06
N ILE A 259 -2.68 4.75 6.94
CA ILE A 259 -3.50 3.55 6.72
C ILE A 259 -4.16 3.65 5.36
N ALA A 260 -3.92 2.67 4.49
CA ALA A 260 -4.69 2.51 3.27
C ALA A 260 -5.78 1.46 3.48
N ILE A 261 -6.99 1.74 3.04
CA ILE A 261 -8.17 0.90 3.28
C ILE A 261 -8.86 0.64 1.95
N MET A 262 -9.11 -0.63 1.69
CA MET A 262 -9.85 -1.10 0.51
C MET A 262 -11.11 -1.80 1.00
N ALA A 263 -12.23 -1.08 0.98
CA ALA A 263 -13.55 -1.56 1.42
C ALA A 263 -14.50 -1.77 0.23
N ASN A 264 -15.56 -2.54 0.45
CA ASN A 264 -16.62 -2.79 -0.54
C ASN A 264 -16.03 -3.25 -1.89
N ASN A 265 -16.43 -2.67 -3.02
CA ASN A 265 -15.96 -3.08 -4.35
C ASN A 265 -14.44 -2.93 -4.53
N SER A 266 -13.82 -1.94 -3.87
CA SER A 266 -12.36 -1.74 -3.94
C SER A 266 -11.55 -2.90 -3.34
N ARG A 267 -12.16 -3.71 -2.47
CA ARG A 267 -11.57 -4.90 -1.84
C ARG A 267 -11.00 -5.89 -2.86
N ARG A 268 -11.60 -5.94 -4.06
CA ARG A 268 -11.27 -6.89 -5.14
C ARG A 268 -10.45 -6.25 -6.26
N CYS A 269 -10.12 -4.97 -6.14
CA CYS A 269 -9.36 -4.26 -7.14
C CYS A 269 -7.89 -4.68 -7.17
N LEU A 270 -7.30 -4.57 -8.37
CA LEU A 270 -5.86 -4.67 -8.51
C LEU A 270 -5.19 -3.52 -7.78
N HIS A 271 -4.20 -3.82 -6.96
CA HIS A 271 -3.46 -2.81 -6.24
C HIS A 271 -2.00 -3.21 -6.07
N GLY A 272 -1.16 -2.21 -5.87
CA GLY A 272 0.28 -2.37 -5.80
C GLY A 272 0.90 -1.24 -5.01
N ILE A 273 2.18 -1.40 -4.69
CA ILE A 273 2.90 -0.39 -3.95
C ILE A 273 4.35 -0.33 -4.38
N SER A 274 4.83 0.89 -4.61
CA SER A 274 6.21 1.16 -4.96
C SER A 274 6.80 2.15 -3.96
N LYS A 275 7.89 1.76 -3.30
CA LYS A 275 8.61 2.67 -2.41
C LYS A 275 9.10 3.90 -3.18
N LEU A 276 9.03 5.07 -2.54
CA LEU A 276 9.44 6.34 -3.11
C LEU A 276 10.81 6.73 -2.55
N LEU A 277 11.86 6.57 -3.35
CA LEU A 277 13.22 6.92 -2.94
C LEU A 277 13.45 8.44 -3.03
N HIS A 278 14.22 8.98 -2.08
CA HIS A 278 14.63 10.39 -2.02
C HIS A 278 13.49 11.40 -1.82
N TYR A 279 12.25 10.94 -1.60
CA TYR A 279 11.16 11.83 -1.20
C TYR A 279 11.43 12.38 0.19
N ILE A 280 11.43 13.69 0.28
CA ILE A 280 11.49 14.42 1.53
C ILE A 280 10.05 14.86 1.82
N LYS A 281 9.53 14.45 2.97
CA LYS A 281 8.18 14.83 3.39
C LYS A 281 8.12 16.36 3.46
N PRO A 282 7.10 17.03 2.89
CA PRO A 282 6.99 18.48 2.91
C PRO A 282 7.09 19.10 4.32
N ASP A 283 6.80 18.32 5.35
CA ASP A 283 6.90 18.76 6.74
C ASP A 283 8.26 18.52 7.42
N SER A 284 9.24 17.88 6.78
CA SER A 284 10.50 17.51 7.45
C SER A 284 11.55 18.62 7.45
N ASP A 285 11.40 19.64 6.60
CA ASP A 285 12.24 20.84 6.61
C ASP A 285 11.47 22.02 5.99
N SER A 286 10.94 22.88 6.85
CA SER A 286 10.36 24.17 6.46
C SER A 286 11.46 25.08 5.93
N ASN A 287 11.85 24.94 4.67
CA ASN A 287 12.55 25.97 3.88
C ASN A 287 12.68 25.64 2.37
N ASN A 288 12.30 24.45 1.90
CA ASN A 288 12.40 24.08 0.47
C ASN A 288 11.09 23.55 -0.14
N CYS A 289 9.93 23.88 0.43
CA CYS A 289 8.64 23.58 -0.20
C CYS A 289 8.31 24.63 -1.28
N SER A 290 9.22 24.84 -2.22
CA SER A 290 8.89 25.42 -3.53
C SER A 290 8.97 24.27 -4.53
N ASP A 291 7.86 24.04 -5.23
CA ASP A 291 7.72 23.08 -6.34
C ASP A 291 7.16 21.69 -5.96
N THR A 292 6.14 21.63 -5.10
CA THR A 292 5.09 20.64 -5.34
C THR A 292 4.43 21.01 -6.66
N VAL A 293 4.78 20.27 -7.70
CA VAL A 293 4.27 20.44 -9.07
C VAL A 293 2.77 20.64 -9.01
N SER A 294 2.30 21.79 -9.49
CA SER A 294 0.87 22.12 -9.49
C SER A 294 0.11 20.99 -10.16
N ASP A 295 -0.89 20.44 -9.46
CA ASP A 295 -1.84 19.53 -10.06
C ASP A 295 -2.42 20.15 -11.33
N THR A 296 -2.80 19.30 -12.28
CA THR A 296 -3.62 19.79 -13.41
C THR A 296 -4.91 20.42 -12.86
N ASP A 297 -5.55 21.30 -13.63
CA ASP A 297 -6.78 21.98 -13.19
C ASP A 297 -7.90 20.99 -12.81
N ARG A 298 -7.88 19.77 -13.37
CA ARG A 298 -8.88 18.71 -13.15
C ARG A 298 -8.20 17.35 -13.02
N PRO A 299 -7.52 17.07 -11.91
CA PRO A 299 -6.69 15.87 -11.81
C PRO A 299 -7.54 14.59 -11.77
N PHE A 300 -7.07 13.55 -12.45
CA PHE A 300 -7.69 12.22 -12.41
C PHE A 300 -7.71 11.67 -10.97
N ALA A 301 -8.84 11.10 -10.57
CA ALA A 301 -9.05 10.53 -9.24
C ALA A 301 -8.72 11.53 -8.11
N LYS A 302 -9.18 12.78 -8.24
CA LYS A 302 -8.89 13.87 -7.31
C LYS A 302 -9.23 13.44 -5.85
N PRO A 303 -8.31 13.66 -4.90
CA PRO A 303 -8.60 13.40 -3.50
C PRO A 303 -9.59 14.44 -2.97
N TYR A 304 -10.55 14.00 -2.16
CA TYR A 304 -11.43 14.87 -1.39
C TYR A 304 -11.27 14.56 0.10
N PHE A 305 -11.15 15.62 0.89
CA PHE A 305 -11.12 15.52 2.34
C PHE A 305 -12.50 15.10 2.84
N ILE A 306 -12.53 14.08 3.71
CA ILE A 306 -13.77 13.56 4.29
C ILE A 306 -13.92 14.10 5.71
N ASN A 307 -12.93 13.87 6.57
CA ASN A 307 -12.97 14.28 7.96
C ASN A 307 -11.57 14.29 8.60
N ALA A 308 -11.43 14.94 9.75
CA ALA A 308 -10.27 14.87 10.62
C ALA A 308 -10.63 14.16 11.93
N PHE A 309 -9.72 13.32 12.42
CA PHE A 309 -9.88 12.60 13.68
C PHE A 309 -8.63 12.76 14.54
N SER A 310 -8.70 12.38 15.81
CA SER A 310 -7.50 12.19 16.61
C SER A 310 -6.66 11.05 16.05
N GLN A 311 -5.33 11.17 16.18
CA GLN A 311 -4.43 10.02 15.96
C GLN A 311 -4.77 8.86 16.90
N CYS A 312 -4.26 7.67 16.60
CA CYS A 312 -4.41 6.49 17.44
C CYS A 312 -4.04 6.79 18.90
N SER A 313 -4.97 6.50 19.82
CA SER A 313 -4.79 6.74 21.25
C SER A 313 -3.56 6.00 21.77
N ASP A 314 -2.87 6.58 22.75
CA ASP A 314 -1.75 5.90 23.42
C ASP A 314 -2.24 4.70 24.25
N GLU A 315 -3.51 4.71 24.69
CA GLU A 315 -4.15 3.62 25.42
C GLU A 315 -4.22 2.32 24.59
N VAL A 316 -4.26 2.42 23.26
CA VAL A 316 -4.21 1.25 22.35
C VAL A 316 -2.91 0.46 22.56
N PHE A 317 -1.83 1.18 22.84
CA PHE A 317 -0.49 0.64 23.07
C PHE A 317 -0.15 0.47 24.56
N GLU A 318 -1.11 0.68 25.46
CA GLU A 318 -0.88 0.48 26.88
C GLU A 318 -0.52 -0.98 27.17
N GLY A 319 0.60 -1.18 27.89
CA GLY A 319 1.17 -2.49 28.17
C GLY A 319 1.89 -3.15 26.99
N PHE A 320 1.91 -2.54 25.80
CA PHE A 320 2.65 -3.07 24.65
C PHE A 320 4.13 -2.69 24.75
N THR A 321 4.99 -3.68 24.94
CA THR A 321 6.44 -3.50 25.03
C THR A 321 7.16 -4.47 24.09
N THR A 322 8.29 -4.04 23.55
CA THR A 322 9.03 -4.80 22.53
C THR A 322 10.11 -5.69 23.15
N SER A 323 10.39 -5.58 24.46
CA SER A 323 11.52 -6.23 25.16
C SER A 323 12.91 -6.03 24.52
N LEU A 324 13.04 -5.13 23.53
CA LEU A 324 14.31 -4.81 22.87
C LEU A 324 15.10 -3.80 23.71
N ASP A 325 16.43 -3.93 23.69
CA ASP A 325 17.31 -2.91 24.26
C ASP A 325 17.40 -1.67 23.35
N GLU A 326 18.00 -0.60 23.87
CA GLU A 326 18.13 0.68 23.16
C GLU A 326 18.90 0.56 21.84
N GLN A 327 19.90 -0.32 21.78
CA GLN A 327 20.71 -0.53 20.57
C GLN A 327 19.88 -1.21 19.49
N ALA A 328 19.15 -2.27 19.83
CA ALA A 328 18.27 -2.97 18.90
C ALA A 328 17.15 -2.05 18.39
N ILE A 329 16.58 -1.18 19.24
CA ILE A 329 15.60 -0.17 18.82
C ILE A 329 16.25 0.83 17.84
N SER A 330 17.47 1.28 18.11
CA SER A 330 18.23 2.17 17.23
C SER A 330 18.52 1.54 15.86
N ASP A 331 18.84 0.25 15.82
CA ASP A 331 19.07 -0.51 14.59
C ASP A 331 17.79 -0.60 13.75
N VAL A 332 16.63 -0.85 14.40
CA VAL A 332 15.33 -0.85 13.72
C VAL A 332 15.00 0.54 13.19
N LYS A 333 15.23 1.61 13.97
CA LYS A 333 15.02 2.98 13.50
C LYS A 333 15.87 3.28 12.27
N THR A 334 17.14 2.87 12.29
CA THR A 334 18.06 3.02 11.16
C THR A 334 17.58 2.25 9.93
N TYR A 335 17.10 1.02 10.11
CA TYR A 335 16.51 0.22 9.03
C TYR A 335 15.33 0.91 8.34
N LEU A 336 14.44 1.53 9.13
CA LEU A 336 13.24 2.20 8.64
C LEU A 336 13.51 3.49 7.84
N ASN A 337 14.71 4.08 7.95
CA ASN A 337 15.09 5.26 7.16
C ASN A 337 15.04 4.98 5.65
N ASP A 338 15.46 3.77 5.26
CA ASP A 338 15.60 3.37 3.85
C ASP A 338 14.68 2.20 3.48
N SER A 339 13.92 1.65 4.42
CA SER A 339 13.08 0.47 4.24
C SER A 339 11.66 0.72 4.70
N ARG A 340 10.75 -0.11 4.21
CA ARG A 340 9.33 -0.02 4.54
C ARG A 340 8.79 -1.39 4.91
N ILE A 341 7.93 -1.38 5.93
CA ILE A 341 7.10 -2.52 6.33
C ILE A 341 5.65 -2.15 6.01
N SER A 342 4.91 -3.07 5.40
CA SER A 342 3.49 -2.93 5.12
C SER A 342 2.76 -4.09 5.78
N ILE A 343 1.86 -3.83 6.71
CA ILE A 343 1.09 -4.87 7.41
C ILE A 343 -0.32 -4.84 6.83
N SER A 344 -0.63 -5.80 5.95
CA SER A 344 -1.93 -5.93 5.30
C SER A 344 -2.82 -6.89 6.08
N ILE A 345 -3.82 -6.33 6.75
CA ILE A 345 -4.68 -6.97 7.75
C ILE A 345 -6.06 -7.23 7.15
N ARG A 346 -6.60 -8.40 7.45
CA ARG A 346 -7.81 -8.94 6.84
C ARG A 346 -8.49 -9.95 7.76
N LYS A 347 -9.71 -10.32 7.40
CA LYS A 347 -10.40 -11.49 7.94
C LYS A 347 -10.19 -12.67 7.01
N ALA A 348 -9.56 -13.73 7.49
CA ALA A 348 -9.40 -14.97 6.76
C ALA A 348 -10.75 -15.66 6.57
N LYS A 349 -10.93 -16.26 5.40
CA LYS A 349 -12.00 -17.23 5.16
C LYS A 349 -11.37 -18.62 5.29
N ILE A 350 -11.72 -19.31 6.37
CA ILE A 350 -11.23 -20.67 6.70
C ILE A 350 -12.04 -21.71 5.92
#